data_AF-A0A3D0RDK6-F1
#
_entry.id   AF-A0A3D0RDK6-F1
#
_cell.length_a   1.000
_cell.length_b   1.000
_cell.length_c   1.000
_cell.angle_alpha   90.00
_cell.angle_beta   90.00
_cell.angle_gamma   90.00
#
_symmetry.space_group_name_H-M   'P 1'
#
loop_
_entity.id
_entity.type
_entity.pdbx_description
1 polymer ?
#
loop_
_entity_poly.entity_id
_entity_poly.type
_entity_poly.pdbx_seq_one_letter_code
_entity_poly.pdbx_strand_id
1 'polypeptide(L)'
;HFDWHLPSLGMMSLYNGNGAGLWDLTDGKWNTVQETTLSLRPQVGGYFDYGGTFNSLKNGEMLAMCGIGDWITGVLEKDGAPVGSVVPKEGGIQWTESYCIGKGTEKADIVKKFIQYMLSAEGQAKSAQMAAYPGFAITKSGRAKLIDVNKAEAQRTGQIDGMPNDPVTLVKEGRIHYRNIPVQQTLEDWNDFWSEYKNA
;
A
#
# COMPACT_ATOMS: atom_id res chain seq x y z
N HIS A 1 -14.52 -13.65 -3.06
CA HIS A 1 -13.23 -13.85 -2.38
C HIS A 1 -12.50 -12.51 -2.37
N PHE A 2 -11.87 -12.13 -1.25
CA PHE A 2 -11.09 -10.90 -1.18
C PHE A 2 -9.65 -11.17 -1.60
N ASP A 3 -9.09 -10.29 -2.42
CA ASP A 3 -7.79 -10.40 -3.07
C ASP A 3 -6.64 -9.81 -2.23
N TRP A 4 -6.82 -9.74 -0.90
CA TRP A 4 -5.85 -9.17 0.05
C TRP A 4 -4.49 -9.88 0.06
N HIS A 5 -4.41 -11.10 -0.47
CA HIS A 5 -3.17 -11.86 -0.59
C HIS A 5 -2.27 -11.39 -1.74
N LEU A 6 -2.84 -10.69 -2.75
CA LEU A 6 -2.09 -10.27 -3.93
C LEU A 6 -0.87 -9.41 -3.57
N PRO A 7 -0.97 -8.37 -2.71
CA PRO A 7 0.21 -7.60 -2.32
C PRO A 7 1.23 -8.45 -1.57
N SER A 8 0.82 -9.32 -0.64
CA SER A 8 1.76 -10.15 0.12
C SER A 8 2.57 -11.08 -0.78
N LEU A 9 1.91 -11.80 -1.69
CA LEU A 9 2.57 -12.71 -2.63
C LEU A 9 3.35 -11.94 -3.71
N GLY A 10 2.84 -10.78 -4.15
CA GLY A 10 3.55 -9.88 -5.04
C GLY A 10 4.86 -9.36 -4.42
N MET A 11 4.89 -9.04 -3.13
CA MET A 11 6.11 -8.65 -2.43
C MET A 11 7.12 -9.81 -2.35
N MET A 12 6.67 -11.05 -2.18
CA MET A 12 7.56 -12.23 -2.26
C MET A 12 8.12 -12.41 -3.67
N SER A 13 7.32 -12.13 -4.70
CA SER A 13 7.78 -12.10 -6.09
C SER A 13 8.83 -11.02 -6.36
N LEU A 14 8.66 -9.83 -5.77
CA LEU A 14 9.68 -8.77 -5.80
C LEU A 14 10.96 -9.20 -5.08
N TYR A 15 10.84 -9.80 -3.90
CA TYR A 15 11.97 -10.35 -3.16
C TYR A 15 12.76 -11.38 -3.99
N ASN A 16 12.05 -12.21 -4.76
CA ASN A 16 12.65 -13.18 -5.69
C ASN A 16 13.24 -12.56 -6.96
N GLY A 17 13.27 -11.23 -7.07
CA GLY A 17 13.90 -10.51 -8.17
C GLY A 17 13.06 -10.44 -9.45
N ASN A 18 11.74 -10.66 -9.38
CA ASN A 18 10.89 -10.61 -10.57
C ASN A 18 10.59 -9.19 -11.06
N GLY A 19 10.81 -8.16 -10.23
CA GLY A 19 10.65 -6.75 -10.59
C GLY A 19 9.30 -6.47 -11.27
N ALA A 20 9.31 -5.80 -12.43
CA ALA A 20 8.09 -5.48 -13.18
C ALA A 20 7.28 -6.72 -13.64
N GLY A 21 7.92 -7.90 -13.68
CA GLY A 21 7.27 -9.18 -13.98
C GLY A 21 6.63 -9.87 -12.77
N LEU A 22 6.44 -9.16 -11.63
CA LEU A 22 5.95 -9.76 -10.38
C LEU A 22 4.61 -10.51 -10.48
N TRP A 23 3.79 -10.21 -11.49
CA TRP A 23 2.47 -10.83 -11.74
C TRP A 23 2.48 -11.82 -12.91
N ASP A 24 3.57 -11.86 -13.69
CA ASP A 24 3.73 -12.71 -14.88
C ASP A 24 4.81 -13.76 -14.61
N LEU A 25 4.40 -14.82 -13.93
CA LEU A 25 5.29 -15.83 -13.38
C LEU A 25 5.15 -17.12 -14.18
N THR A 26 6.25 -17.60 -14.75
CA THR A 26 6.32 -18.99 -15.20
C THR A 26 6.13 -19.93 -14.01
N ASP A 27 5.73 -21.18 -14.26
CA ASP A 27 5.53 -22.17 -13.20
C ASP A 27 6.73 -22.27 -12.25
N GLY A 28 7.95 -22.23 -12.79
CA GLY A 28 9.18 -22.22 -11.98
C GLY A 28 9.28 -21.01 -11.05
N LYS A 29 8.96 -19.81 -11.54
CA LYS A 29 8.97 -18.58 -10.72
C LYS A 29 7.85 -18.60 -9.67
N TRP A 30 6.69 -19.12 -10.02
CA TRP A 30 5.57 -19.28 -9.09
C TRP A 30 5.93 -20.24 -7.96
N ASN A 31 6.52 -21.39 -8.28
CA ASN A 31 7.02 -22.34 -7.28
C ASN A 31 8.02 -21.66 -6.32
N THR A 32 8.96 -20.86 -6.85
CA THR A 32 9.90 -20.11 -5.99
C THR A 32 9.20 -19.10 -5.07
N VAL A 33 8.12 -18.45 -5.54
CA VAL A 33 7.30 -17.56 -4.69
C VAL A 33 6.64 -18.36 -3.57
N GLN A 34 6.08 -19.54 -3.86
CA GLN A 34 5.45 -20.39 -2.86
C GLN A 34 6.46 -20.87 -1.82
N GLU A 35 7.62 -21.40 -2.25
CA GLU A 35 8.71 -21.84 -1.38
C GLU A 35 9.21 -20.72 -0.47
N THR A 36 9.44 -19.52 -1.04
CA THR A 36 9.86 -18.33 -0.28
C THR A 36 8.82 -17.97 0.78
N THR A 37 7.55 -17.92 0.40
CA THR A 37 6.46 -17.58 1.32
C THR A 37 6.38 -18.58 2.47
N LEU A 38 6.46 -19.89 2.18
CA LEU A 38 6.44 -20.95 3.20
C LEU A 38 7.66 -20.89 4.12
N SER A 39 8.84 -20.53 3.62
CA SER A 39 10.05 -20.41 4.43
C SER A 39 9.94 -19.36 5.55
N LEU A 40 9.08 -18.36 5.36
CA LEU A 40 8.85 -17.29 6.33
C LEU A 40 7.79 -17.66 7.38
N ARG A 41 7.03 -18.75 7.17
CA ARG A 41 5.92 -19.16 8.06
C ARG A 41 6.29 -19.21 9.54
N PRO A 42 7.47 -19.72 9.97
CA PRO A 42 7.86 -19.75 11.38
C PRO A 42 8.04 -18.38 12.03
N GLN A 43 8.19 -17.32 11.22
CA GLN A 43 8.38 -15.94 11.68
C GLN A 43 7.06 -15.16 11.74
N VAL A 44 5.95 -15.75 11.25
CA VAL A 44 4.65 -15.07 11.19
C VAL A 44 3.89 -15.25 12.50
N GLY A 45 3.73 -14.14 13.23
CA GLY A 45 3.00 -14.11 14.49
C GLY A 45 1.47 -14.11 14.35
N GLY A 46 0.91 -13.80 13.18
CA GLY A 46 -0.52 -13.91 12.93
C GLY A 46 -1.04 -13.12 11.73
N TYR A 47 -2.35 -13.23 11.52
CA TYR A 47 -3.11 -12.46 10.54
C TYR A 47 -4.16 -11.65 11.29
N PHE A 48 -4.00 -10.33 11.29
CA PHE A 48 -4.76 -9.43 12.13
C PHE A 48 -5.78 -8.65 11.31
N ASP A 49 -6.85 -8.23 11.99
CA ASP A 49 -7.68 -7.14 11.50
C ASP A 49 -6.98 -5.80 11.73
N TYR A 50 -7.67 -4.71 11.39
CA TYR A 50 -7.13 -3.36 11.53
C TYR A 50 -6.75 -3.02 12.98
N GLY A 51 -7.66 -3.28 13.94
CA GLY A 51 -7.42 -2.97 15.35
C GLY A 51 -6.31 -3.83 15.96
N GLY A 52 -6.28 -5.12 15.63
CA GLY A 52 -5.24 -6.05 16.06
C GLY A 52 -3.86 -5.65 15.54
N THR A 53 -3.76 -5.19 14.29
CA THR A 53 -2.52 -4.67 13.71
C THR A 53 -1.98 -3.46 14.49
N PHE A 54 -2.86 -2.53 14.85
CA PHE A 54 -2.48 -1.33 15.59
C PHE A 54 -1.96 -1.68 16.97
N ASN A 55 -2.71 -2.52 17.69
CA ASN A 55 -2.37 -2.92 19.04
C ASN A 55 -1.07 -3.73 19.10
N SER A 56 -0.88 -4.66 18.15
CA SER A 56 0.30 -5.54 18.13
C SER A 56 1.58 -4.77 17.82
N LEU A 57 1.54 -3.81 16.88
CA LEU A 57 2.67 -2.91 16.61
C LEU A 57 2.94 -1.96 17.78
N LYS A 58 1.90 -1.35 18.35
CA LYS A 58 2.03 -0.38 19.44
C LYS A 58 2.65 -0.98 20.70
N ASN A 59 2.28 -2.21 21.05
CA ASN A 59 2.76 -2.89 22.25
C ASN A 59 4.03 -3.74 21.99
N GLY A 60 4.51 -3.79 20.75
CA GLY A 60 5.71 -4.54 20.38
C GLY A 60 5.54 -6.06 20.33
N GLU A 61 4.30 -6.56 20.27
CA GLU A 61 4.01 -7.97 20.05
C GLU A 61 4.44 -8.40 18.64
N MET A 62 4.13 -7.56 17.64
CA MET A 62 4.65 -7.68 16.28
C MET A 62 5.69 -6.59 16.05
N LEU A 63 6.84 -6.95 15.47
CA LEU A 63 7.93 -6.02 15.16
C LEU A 63 7.86 -5.46 13.74
N ALA A 64 7.17 -6.16 12.84
CA ALA A 64 6.98 -5.76 11.46
C ALA A 64 5.65 -6.30 10.94
N MET A 65 5.10 -5.63 9.94
CA MET A 65 3.94 -6.09 9.20
C MET A 65 4.21 -5.96 7.70
N CYS A 66 3.56 -6.80 6.89
CA CYS A 66 3.49 -6.55 5.45
C CYS A 66 2.74 -5.24 5.22
N GLY A 67 3.36 -4.30 4.51
CA GLY A 67 2.79 -2.97 4.32
C GLY A 67 1.48 -3.00 3.53
N ILE A 68 0.45 -2.37 4.08
CA ILE A 68 -0.84 -2.09 3.41
C ILE A 68 -0.98 -0.60 3.06
N GLY A 69 0.12 0.13 3.18
CA GLY A 69 0.24 1.59 3.06
C GLY A 69 0.92 2.19 4.29
N ASP A 70 1.66 3.27 4.08
CA ASP A 70 2.40 3.98 5.15
C ASP A 70 1.47 4.70 6.14
N TRP A 71 0.19 4.83 5.78
CA TRP A 71 -0.85 5.44 6.59
C TRP A 71 -1.02 4.72 7.94
N ILE A 72 -0.80 3.40 8.04
CA ILE A 72 -0.83 2.66 9.31
C ILE A 72 0.17 3.24 10.30
N THR A 73 1.43 3.32 9.88
CA THR A 73 2.49 3.89 10.72
C THR A 73 2.26 5.38 10.92
N GLY A 74 1.71 6.10 9.93
CA GLY A 74 1.38 7.51 10.08
C GLY A 74 0.33 7.79 11.17
N VAL A 75 -0.66 6.91 11.37
CA VAL A 75 -1.62 7.04 12.48
C VAL A 75 -0.94 6.68 13.82
N LEU A 76 -0.19 5.58 13.86
CA LEU A 76 0.50 5.14 15.07
C LEU A 76 1.57 6.14 15.55
N GLU A 77 2.35 6.73 14.63
CA GLU A 77 3.34 7.78 14.91
C GLU A 77 2.68 9.05 15.48
N LYS A 78 1.52 9.45 14.93
CA LYS A 78 0.72 10.58 15.47
C LYS A 78 0.29 10.34 16.91
N ASP A 79 0.03 9.08 17.26
CA ASP A 79 -0.31 8.64 18.62
C ASP A 79 0.94 8.37 19.50
N GLY A 80 2.14 8.68 19.01
CA GLY A 80 3.41 8.59 19.74
C GLY A 80 4.06 7.20 19.75
N ALA A 81 3.59 6.25 18.94
CA ALA A 81 4.23 4.95 18.82
C ALA A 81 5.56 5.07 18.04
N PRO A 82 6.63 4.39 18.47
CA PRO A 82 7.95 4.44 17.83
C PRO A 82 7.99 3.49 16.62
N VAL A 83 7.12 3.70 15.64
CA VAL A 83 7.02 2.90 14.41
C VAL A 83 7.36 3.76 13.20
N GLY A 84 7.61 3.13 12.05
CA GLY A 84 7.87 3.84 10.80
C GLY A 84 7.72 2.91 9.60
N SER A 85 7.71 3.49 8.41
CA SER A 85 7.58 2.76 7.14
C SER A 85 8.84 2.88 6.29
N VAL A 86 9.15 1.80 5.57
CA VAL A 86 10.22 1.77 4.58
C VAL A 86 9.75 1.00 3.34
N VAL A 87 10.14 1.48 2.15
CA VAL A 87 10.03 0.70 0.91
C VAL A 87 11.32 -0.13 0.77
N PRO A 88 11.25 -1.47 0.80
CA PRO A 88 12.42 -2.34 0.63
C PRO A 88 13.16 -2.08 -0.70
N LYS A 89 14.44 -2.43 -0.77
CA LYS A 89 15.28 -2.20 -1.97
C LYS A 89 14.78 -3.00 -3.18
N GLU A 90 14.18 -4.16 -2.93
CA GLU A 90 13.54 -5.06 -3.88
C GLU A 90 12.27 -4.45 -4.50
N GLY A 91 11.69 -3.47 -3.79
CA GLY A 91 10.59 -2.65 -4.26
C GLY A 91 9.37 -2.72 -3.34
N GLY A 92 8.28 -2.12 -3.81
CA GLY A 92 6.99 -2.14 -3.16
C GLY A 92 5.82 -2.10 -4.15
N ILE A 93 4.62 -2.36 -3.65
CA ILE A 93 3.40 -2.36 -4.47
C ILE A 93 2.55 -1.17 -4.05
N GLN A 94 2.20 -0.33 -5.03
CA GLN A 94 1.32 0.81 -4.82
C GLN A 94 -0.11 0.33 -4.52
N TRP A 95 -0.72 0.92 -3.49
CA TRP A 95 -2.16 0.93 -3.31
C TRP A 95 -2.75 2.17 -3.96
N THR A 96 -3.96 2.07 -4.51
CA THR A 96 -4.67 3.21 -5.10
C THR A 96 -6.14 3.07 -4.82
N GLU A 97 -6.76 4.17 -4.42
CA GLU A 97 -8.21 4.29 -4.30
C GLU A 97 -8.69 5.35 -5.27
N SER A 98 -9.86 5.13 -5.88
CA SER A 98 -10.43 6.02 -6.88
C SER A 98 -11.87 6.34 -6.54
N TYR A 99 -12.25 7.60 -6.71
CA TYR A 99 -13.64 8.01 -6.62
C TYR A 99 -14.40 7.57 -7.87
N CYS A 100 -15.53 6.90 -7.67
CA CYS A 100 -16.40 6.44 -8.75
C CYS A 100 -17.80 7.07 -8.62
N ILE A 101 -18.45 7.32 -9.76
CA ILE A 101 -19.85 7.72 -9.81
C ILE A 101 -20.69 6.46 -10.05
N GLY A 102 -21.56 6.12 -9.10
CA GLY A 102 -22.44 4.96 -9.22
C GLY A 102 -23.38 5.07 -10.42
N LYS A 103 -23.49 4.00 -11.20
CA LYS A 103 -24.39 3.94 -12.36
C LYS A 103 -25.84 4.16 -11.93
N GLY A 104 -26.57 5.02 -12.65
CA GLY A 104 -27.98 5.31 -12.39
C GLY A 104 -28.26 6.25 -11.21
N THR A 105 -27.24 6.83 -10.58
CA THR A 105 -27.47 7.82 -9.52
C THR A 105 -28.10 9.10 -10.06
N GLU A 106 -29.17 9.57 -9.42
CA GLU A 106 -29.77 10.90 -9.67
C GLU A 106 -28.92 12.03 -9.05
N LYS A 107 -27.85 11.70 -8.33
CA LYS A 107 -26.98 12.66 -7.63
C LYS A 107 -25.65 12.91 -8.35
N ALA A 108 -25.56 12.58 -9.63
CA ALA A 108 -24.30 12.65 -10.39
C ALA A 108 -23.63 14.04 -10.33
N ASP A 109 -24.41 15.12 -10.37
CA ASP A 109 -23.85 16.48 -10.38
C ASP A 109 -23.24 16.90 -9.03
N ILE A 110 -23.84 16.51 -7.90
CA ILE A 110 -23.24 16.80 -6.59
C ILE A 110 -22.01 15.92 -6.35
N VAL A 111 -22.03 14.66 -6.81
CA VAL A 111 -20.86 13.77 -6.73
C VAL A 111 -19.70 14.33 -7.58
N LYS A 112 -19.96 14.84 -8.78
CA LYS A 112 -18.94 15.51 -9.61
C LYS A 112 -18.31 16.71 -8.88
N LYS A 113 -19.13 17.57 -8.25
CA LYS A 113 -18.64 18.70 -7.45
C LYS A 113 -17.76 18.24 -6.28
N PHE A 114 -18.16 17.16 -5.61
CA PHE A 114 -17.36 16.56 -4.54
C PHE A 114 -16.01 16.05 -5.08
N ILE A 115 -15.98 15.31 -6.19
CA ILE A 115 -14.73 14.81 -6.79
C ILE A 115 -13.83 15.98 -7.20
N GLN A 116 -14.38 17.03 -7.82
CA GLN A 116 -13.64 18.23 -8.17
C GLN A 116 -13.02 18.90 -6.94
N TYR A 117 -13.77 19.00 -5.84
CA TYR A 117 -13.26 19.50 -4.57
C TYR A 117 -12.15 18.59 -4.01
N MET A 118 -12.32 17.27 -4.00
CA MET A 118 -11.30 16.35 -3.50
C MET A 118 -10.01 16.40 -4.32
N LEU A 119 -10.07 16.76 -5.60
CA LEU A 119 -8.90 16.96 -6.47
C LEU A 119 -8.31 18.39 -6.42
N SER A 120 -8.95 19.33 -5.71
CA SER A 120 -8.41 20.67 -5.46
C SER A 120 -7.20 20.65 -4.50
N ALA A 121 -6.51 21.78 -4.37
CA ALA A 121 -5.40 21.92 -3.43
C ALA A 121 -5.84 21.65 -1.99
N GLU A 122 -6.98 22.22 -1.59
CA GLU A 122 -7.56 22.11 -0.26
C GLU A 122 -8.06 20.69 0.02
N GLY A 123 -8.72 20.06 -0.96
CA GLY A 123 -9.21 18.68 -0.84
C GLY A 123 -8.09 17.68 -0.66
N GLN A 124 -7.02 17.81 -1.45
CA GLN A 124 -5.84 16.94 -1.36
C GLN A 124 -5.09 17.14 -0.04
N ALA A 125 -4.87 18.39 0.39
CA ALA A 125 -4.21 18.66 1.67
C ALA A 125 -5.02 18.13 2.86
N LYS A 126 -6.36 18.18 2.81
CA LYS A 126 -7.22 17.55 3.83
C LYS A 126 -7.14 16.03 3.79
N SER A 127 -7.18 15.42 2.61
CA SER A 127 -7.08 13.97 2.44
C SER A 127 -5.76 13.42 2.99
N ALA A 128 -4.65 14.11 2.71
CA ALA A 128 -3.33 13.73 3.23
C ALA A 128 -3.16 13.90 4.75
N GLN A 129 -4.11 14.56 5.40
CA GLN A 129 -4.08 14.81 6.85
C GLN A 129 -5.23 14.12 7.58
N MET A 130 -5.96 13.20 6.93
CA MET A 130 -7.00 12.43 7.60
C MET A 130 -6.45 11.69 8.83
N ALA A 131 -7.25 11.61 9.88
CA ALA A 131 -6.83 11.02 11.16
C ALA A 131 -6.67 9.49 11.07
N ALA A 132 -7.53 8.81 10.30
CA ALA A 132 -7.55 7.35 10.22
C ALA A 132 -6.85 6.80 8.96
N TYR A 133 -6.81 7.57 7.87
CA TYR A 133 -6.33 7.09 6.57
C TYR A 133 -5.67 8.21 5.76
N PRO A 134 -4.54 8.79 6.22
CA PRO A 134 -3.85 9.82 5.47
C PRO A 134 -3.31 9.26 4.15
N GLY A 135 -3.86 9.71 3.02
CA GLY A 135 -3.39 9.34 1.68
C GLY A 135 -2.35 10.30 1.12
N PHE A 136 -1.82 10.02 -0.07
CA PHE A 136 -0.88 10.94 -0.71
C PHE A 136 -1.62 11.98 -1.55
N ALA A 137 -1.07 13.20 -1.60
CA ALA A 137 -1.54 14.22 -2.53
C ALA A 137 -1.08 13.88 -3.96
N ILE A 138 -2.05 13.58 -4.82
CA ILE A 138 -1.81 13.13 -6.20
C ILE A 138 -1.70 14.28 -7.20
N THR A 139 -2.12 15.49 -6.82
CA THR A 139 -2.02 16.69 -7.67
C THR A 139 -0.84 17.56 -7.24
N LYS A 140 -0.22 18.25 -8.21
CA LYS A 140 0.88 19.20 -7.93
C LYS A 140 0.45 20.31 -6.97
N SER A 141 -0.76 20.85 -7.16
CA SER A 141 -1.32 21.88 -6.28
C SER A 141 -1.63 21.34 -4.88
N GLY A 142 -2.09 20.10 -4.77
CA GLY A 142 -2.29 19.41 -3.50
C GLY A 142 -0.99 19.21 -2.73
N ARG A 143 0.07 18.75 -3.39
CA ARG A 143 1.41 18.65 -2.78
C ARG A 143 1.93 20.00 -2.31
N ALA A 144 1.87 21.01 -3.17
CA ALA A 144 2.28 22.37 -2.81
C ALA A 144 1.51 22.87 -1.57
N LYS A 145 0.20 22.60 -1.51
CA LYS A 145 -0.62 22.98 -0.36
C LYS A 145 -0.29 22.19 0.90
N LEU A 146 -0.03 20.88 0.78
CA LEU A 146 0.40 20.05 1.92
C LEU A 146 1.72 20.57 2.48
N ILE A 147 2.70 20.90 1.64
CA ILE A 147 3.98 21.48 2.07
C ILE A 147 3.77 22.79 2.83
N ASP A 148 2.88 23.66 2.34
CA ASP A 148 2.53 24.94 2.96
C ASP A 148 1.89 24.76 4.35
N VAL A 149 0.90 23.87 4.48
CA VAL A 149 0.11 23.76 5.72
C VAL A 149 0.65 22.73 6.71
N ASN A 150 1.41 21.74 6.25
CA ASN A 150 1.94 20.64 7.06
C ASN A 150 3.19 20.02 6.41
N LYS A 151 4.28 20.79 6.46
CA LYS A 151 5.58 20.37 5.93
C LYS A 151 6.09 19.07 6.55
N ALA A 152 5.81 18.82 7.83
CA ALA A 152 6.24 17.61 8.53
C ALA A 152 5.62 16.35 7.90
N GLU A 153 4.30 16.37 7.63
CA GLU A 153 3.63 15.27 6.94
C GLU A 153 4.12 15.10 5.50
N ALA A 154 4.36 16.22 4.79
CA ALA A 154 4.95 16.17 3.46
C ALA A 154 6.34 15.52 3.46
N GLN A 155 7.19 15.81 4.46
CA GLN A 155 8.50 15.19 4.63
C GLN A 155 8.40 13.70 4.95
N ARG A 156 7.54 13.34 5.92
CA ARG A 156 7.32 11.94 6.34
C ARG A 156 6.93 11.05 5.15
N THR A 157 6.04 11.56 4.31
CA THR A 157 5.49 10.86 3.13
C THR A 157 6.33 11.03 1.85
N GLY A 158 7.48 11.71 1.92
CA GLY A 158 8.34 11.92 0.74
C GLY A 158 7.76 12.86 -0.31
N GLN A 159 6.72 13.63 0.01
CA GLN A 159 6.04 14.53 -0.93
C GLN A 159 6.74 15.89 -1.07
N ILE A 160 8.06 15.90 -0.90
CA ILE A 160 8.95 17.03 -1.16
C ILE A 160 9.99 16.60 -2.19
N ASP A 161 10.24 17.46 -3.17
CA ASP A 161 11.19 17.17 -4.25
C ASP A 161 12.58 16.81 -3.70
N GLY A 162 13.17 15.75 -4.27
CA GLY A 162 14.50 15.26 -3.90
C GLY A 162 14.53 14.32 -2.69
N MET A 163 13.38 14.02 -2.07
CA MET A 163 13.34 13.02 -1.00
C MET A 163 13.53 11.60 -1.55
N PRO A 164 14.31 10.74 -0.85
CA PRO A 164 14.60 9.38 -1.31
C PRO A 164 13.36 8.48 -1.34
N ASN A 165 12.32 8.82 -0.58
CA ASN A 165 11.04 8.13 -0.55
C ASN A 165 9.96 8.85 -1.38
N ASP A 166 10.30 9.79 -2.27
CA ASP A 166 9.30 10.42 -3.14
C ASP A 166 8.60 9.36 -4.02
N PRO A 167 7.27 9.19 -3.90
CA PRO A 167 6.56 8.11 -4.58
C PRO A 167 6.63 8.23 -6.11
N VAL A 168 6.72 9.44 -6.67
CA VAL A 168 6.82 9.62 -8.13
C VAL A 168 8.19 9.18 -8.64
N THR A 169 9.25 9.52 -7.89
CA THR A 169 10.62 9.09 -8.17
C THR A 169 10.75 7.58 -8.03
N LEU A 170 10.24 6.99 -6.94
CA LEU A 170 10.26 5.54 -6.75
C LEU A 170 9.52 4.76 -7.86
N VAL A 171 8.41 5.28 -8.37
CA VAL A 171 7.73 4.68 -9.54
C VAL A 171 8.60 4.78 -10.80
N LYS A 172 9.20 5.95 -11.06
CA LYS A 172 10.07 6.15 -12.24
C LYS A 172 11.32 5.28 -12.22
N GLU A 173 11.86 5.02 -11.04
CA GLU A 173 13.02 4.16 -10.81
C GLU A 173 12.66 2.66 -10.81
N GLY A 174 11.38 2.31 -10.95
CA GLY A 174 10.93 0.92 -10.91
C GLY A 174 11.02 0.29 -9.53
N ARG A 175 11.12 1.10 -8.47
CA ARG A 175 11.07 0.66 -7.06
C ARG A 175 9.64 0.44 -6.57
N ILE A 176 8.66 1.13 -7.15
CA ILE A 176 7.24 0.92 -6.85
C ILE A 176 6.54 0.39 -8.10
N HIS A 177 5.81 -0.71 -7.92
CA HIS A 177 5.05 -1.39 -8.97
C HIS A 177 3.55 -1.21 -8.74
N TYR A 178 2.78 -1.20 -9.83
CA TYR A 178 1.33 -1.22 -9.72
C TYR A 178 0.83 -2.60 -9.31
N ARG A 179 -0.18 -2.62 -8.45
CA ARG A 179 -0.97 -3.81 -8.16
C ARG A 179 -1.63 -4.32 -9.44
N ASN A 180 -1.59 -5.63 -9.64
CA ASN A 180 -2.27 -6.30 -10.74
C ASN A 180 -2.74 -7.70 -10.31
N ILE A 181 -3.35 -8.43 -11.23
CA ILE A 181 -3.73 -9.83 -11.08
C ILE A 181 -2.70 -10.75 -11.76
N PRO A 182 -2.63 -12.03 -11.36
CA PRO A 182 -1.77 -13.02 -12.02
C PRO A 182 -2.06 -13.13 -13.51
N VAL A 183 -1.00 -13.29 -14.32
CA VAL A 183 -1.09 -13.37 -15.79
C VAL A 183 -1.08 -14.82 -16.29
N GLN A 184 -0.17 -15.64 -15.76
CA GLN A 184 -0.03 -17.06 -16.15
C GLN A 184 -0.82 -18.00 -15.24
N GLN A 185 -0.77 -17.77 -13.92
CA GLN A 185 -1.65 -18.45 -12.97
C GLN A 185 -3.04 -17.79 -12.98
N THR A 186 -4.04 -18.51 -12.50
CA THR A 186 -5.36 -17.95 -12.22
C THR A 186 -5.36 -17.20 -10.88
N LEU A 187 -6.38 -16.38 -10.65
CA LEU A 187 -6.62 -15.80 -9.32
C LEU A 187 -6.92 -16.87 -8.26
N GLU A 188 -7.50 -18.00 -8.67
CA GLU A 188 -7.82 -19.12 -7.79
C GLU A 188 -6.54 -19.79 -7.29
N ASP A 189 -5.55 -20.05 -8.16
CA ASP A 189 -4.26 -20.63 -7.78
C ASP A 189 -3.56 -19.81 -6.67
N TRP A 190 -3.59 -18.49 -6.78
CA TRP A 190 -2.99 -17.61 -5.78
C TRP A 190 -3.80 -17.58 -4.47
N ASN A 191 -5.13 -17.66 -4.55
CA ASN A 191 -6.01 -17.69 -3.38
C ASN A 191 -5.91 -19.01 -2.62
N ASP A 192 -5.81 -20.13 -3.35
CA ASP A 192 -5.70 -21.47 -2.80
C ASP A 192 -4.38 -21.62 -2.07
N PHE A 193 -3.26 -21.24 -2.70
CA PHE A 193 -1.97 -21.20 -2.04
C PHE A 193 -1.98 -20.32 -0.78
N TRP A 194 -2.59 -19.13 -0.83
CA TRP A 194 -2.69 -18.28 0.35
C TRP A 194 -3.51 -18.92 1.48
N SER A 195 -4.56 -19.65 1.12
CA SER A 195 -5.39 -20.37 2.09
C SER A 195 -4.62 -21.51 2.73
N GLU A 196 -3.84 -22.28 1.95
CA GLU A 196 -2.93 -23.31 2.46
C GLU A 196 -1.86 -22.71 3.38
N TYR A 197 -1.20 -21.63 2.96
CA TYR A 197 -0.17 -20.95 3.72
C TYR A 197 -0.64 -20.47 5.11
N LYS A 198 -1.87 -19.95 5.20
CA LYS A 198 -2.45 -19.54 6.49
C LYS A 198 -2.72 -20.71 7.44
N ASN A 199 -2.94 -21.91 6.89
CA ASN A 199 -3.28 -23.11 7.65
C ASN A 199 -2.07 -24.02 7.93
N ALA A 200 -0.93 -23.74 7.32
CA ALA A 200 0.35 -24.41 7.55
C ALA A 200 0.97 -24.07 8.91
#